data_AF-A0A961MRM5-F1
#
_entry.id   AF-A0A961MRM5-F1
#
_cell.length_a   1.000
_cell.length_b   1.000
_cell.length_c   1.000
_cell.angle_alpha   90.00
_cell.angle_beta   90.00
_cell.angle_gamma   90.00
#
_symmetry.space_group_name_H-M   'P 1'
#
loop_
_entity.id
_entity.type
_entity.pdbx_description
1 polymer ?
#
loop_
_entity_poly.entity_id
_entity_poly.type
_entity_poly.pdbx_seq_one_letter_code
_entity_poly.pdbx_strand_id
1 'polypeptide(L)' 'RNFEGRQGRGGRTHLLSPAMAAAAAITGHLTDVRELM' A
#
# COMPACT_ATOMS: atom_id res chain seq x y z
N ARG A 1 9.89 6.82 -0.18
CA ARG A 1 9.79 7.53 -1.48
C ARG A 1 9.30 6.54 -2.53
N ASN A 2 8.56 6.97 -3.55
CA ASN A 2 7.85 6.10 -4.49
C ASN A 2 8.11 6.42 -5.98
N PHE A 3 9.31 6.88 -6.34
CA PHE A 3 9.63 7.12 -7.76
C PHE A 3 9.71 5.81 -8.53
N GLU A 4 9.53 5.94 -9.84
CA GLU A 4 9.68 4.86 -10.80
C GLU A 4 11.03 4.13 -10.65
N GLY A 5 11.01 2.80 -10.80
CA GLY A 5 12.20 1.96 -10.72
C GLY A 5 12.73 1.70 -9.31
N ARG A 6 12.22 2.39 -8.28
CA ARG A 6 12.74 2.26 -6.90
C ARG A 6 12.55 0.86 -6.31
N GLN A 7 11.42 0.23 -6.58
CA GLN A 7 11.05 -1.09 -6.06
C GLN A 7 11.05 -2.18 -7.15
N GLY A 8 11.60 -1.88 -8.33
CA GLY A 8 11.56 -2.73 -9.51
C GLY A 8 10.90 -2.08 -10.73
N ARG A 9 11.21 -2.59 -11.92
CA ARG A 9 10.68 -2.10 -13.20
C ARG A 9 9.17 -2.35 -13.29
N GLY A 10 8.42 -1.32 -13.69
CA GLY A 10 6.96 -1.38 -13.84
C GLY A 10 6.19 -1.41 -12.52
N GLY A 11 6.88 -1.33 -11.38
CA GLY A 11 6.25 -1.31 -10.06
C GLY A 11 5.59 0.05 -9.76
N ARG A 12 4.34 0.01 -9.26
CA ARG A 12 3.65 1.16 -8.69
C ARG A 12 3.71 1.06 -7.17
N THR A 13 4.27 2.06 -6.51
CA THR A 13 4.41 2.07 -5.05
C THR A 13 3.56 3.18 -4.45
N HIS A 14 2.73 2.84 -3.46
CA HIS A 14 1.95 3.79 -2.69
C HIS A 14 2.64 4.03 -1.34
N LEU A 15 2.69 5.29 -0.89
CA LEU A 15 3.16 5.65 0.44
C LEU A 15 1.95 5.73 1.37
N LEU A 16 2.05 5.08 2.52
CA LEU A 16 0.92 4.89 3.44
C LEU A 16 1.43 4.65 4.86
N SER A 17 0.54 4.85 5.84
CA SER A 17 0.84 4.54 7.25
C SER A 17 0.95 3.02 7.45
N PRO A 18 1.60 2.55 8.54
CA PRO A 18 1.70 1.12 8.82
C PRO A 18 0.34 0.42 8.92
N ALA A 19 -0.67 1.08 9.50
CA ALA A 19 -2.00 0.53 9.66
C ALA A 19 -2.72 0.32 8.30
N MET A 20 -2.60 1.30 7.39
CA MET A 20 -3.12 1.18 6.03
C MET A 20 -2.39 0.09 5.23
N ALA A 21 -1.09 -0.13 5.48
CA ALA A 21 -0.31 -1.19 4.83
C ALA A 21 -0.84 -2.57 5.20
N ALA A 22 -1.07 -2.78 6.50
CA ALA A 22 -1.63 -4.01 7.01
C ALA A 22 -3.04 -4.25 6.47
N ALA A 23 -3.90 -3.23 6.46
CA ALA A 23 -5.25 -3.32 5.91
C ALA A 23 -5.25 -3.77 4.43
N ALA A 24 -4.42 -3.13 3.60
CA ALA A 24 -4.30 -3.48 2.19
C ALA A 24 -3.71 -4.89 1.96
N ALA A 25 -2.77 -5.32 2.81
CA ALA A 25 -2.18 -6.66 2.74
C ALA A 25 -3.20 -7.77 3.08
N ILE A 26 -4.09 -7.51 4.04
CA ILE A 26 -5.14 -8.47 4.44
C ILE A 26 -6.24 -8.55 3.36
N THR A 27 -6.65 -7.41 2.82
CA THR A 27 -7.78 -7.32 1.87
C THR A 27 -7.40 -7.57 0.41
N GLY A 28 -6.11 -7.46 0.06
CA GLY A 28 -5.61 -7.70 -1.29
C GLY A 28 -5.85 -6.54 -2.27
N HIS A 29 -6.28 -5.38 -1.78
CA HIS A 29 -6.44 -4.15 -2.56
C HIS A 29 -6.18 -2.91 -1.70
N LEU A 30 -6.14 -1.72 -2.31
CA LEU A 30 -6.09 -0.49 -1.51
C LEU A 30 -7.41 -0.34 -0.74
N THR A 31 -7.29 -0.20 0.58
CA THR A 31 -8.42 -0.24 1.52
C THR A 31 -8.20 0.79 2.62
N ASP A 32 -9.28 1.42 3.07
CA ASP A 32 -9.25 2.28 4.25
C ASP A 32 -9.26 1.43 5.52
N VAL A 33 -8.29 1.65 6.41
CA VAL A 33 -8.17 0.88 7.66
C VAL A 33 -9.39 1.04 8.57
N ARG A 34 -10.18 2.11 8.42
CA ARG A 34 -11.41 2.36 9.19
C ARG A 34 -12.55 1.41 8.83
N GLU A 35 -12.50 0.78 7.66
CA GLU A 35 -13.48 -0.23 7.26
C GLU A 35 -13.26 -1.59 7.94
N LEU A 36 -12.11 -1.77 8.61
CA LEU A 36 -11.74 -2.98 9.35
C LEU A 36 -11.90 -2.83 10.87
N MET A 37 -12.37 -1.68 11.35
CA MET A 37 -12.68 -1.40 12.76
C MET A 37 -14.17 -1.55 13.00
#